data_AF-Q5C3S6-F1
#
_entry.id   AF-Q5C3S6-F1
#
_cell.length_a   1.000
_cell.length_b   1.000
_cell.length_c   1.000
_cell.angle_alpha   90.00
_cell.angle_beta   90.00
_cell.angle_gamma   90.00
#
_symmetry.space_group_name_H-M   'P 1'
#
loop_
_entity.id
_entity.type
_entity.pdbx_description
1 polymer ?
#
loop_
_entity_poly.entity_id
_entity_poly.type
_entity_poly.pdbx_seq_one_letter_code
_entity_poly.pdbx_strand_id
1 'polypeptide(L)'
;MNYCEDDPTEIIQVDAQQTLTCSLENESQRISCAEYLKQYDISQLIQMLAHSTEEFVRHVWLRGWQVVNHRSLPAWLRDNDFILHYHRPQLNTFWACFKSIFRVHTETGNIWTHLLGCGSFLVITIFTLIQSEALLQWQEKLVFSAFFFGAIVCLGFSCLFHTLSCHSKSIGRLFNRLDYAGIAFLNIGSFIPYLYYSFYCILWAKLFYVVLIVVLGSASIIV
;
A
#
# COMPACT_ATOMS: atom_id res chain seq x y z
N MET A 1 -1.80 -22.19 -69.12
CA MET A 1 -0.58 -23.02 -69.04
C MET A 1 0.58 -22.07 -68.76
N ASN A 2 1.37 -22.37 -67.72
CA ASN A 2 2.68 -21.83 -67.35
C ASN A 2 2.76 -20.54 -66.48
N TYR A 3 2.95 -20.79 -65.18
CA TYR A 3 3.96 -20.31 -64.20
C TYR A 3 4.80 -19.02 -64.43
N CYS A 4 4.98 -18.24 -63.34
CA CYS A 4 6.22 -17.81 -62.63
C CYS A 4 5.86 -16.63 -61.68
N GLU A 5 5.98 -16.73 -60.35
CA GLU A 5 7.17 -16.53 -59.46
C GLU A 5 7.68 -15.06 -59.33
N ASP A 6 7.97 -14.71 -58.06
CA ASP A 6 8.77 -13.60 -57.48
C ASP A 6 8.16 -12.20 -57.15
N ASP A 7 8.35 -11.85 -55.86
CA ASP A 7 8.32 -10.57 -55.10
C ASP A 7 8.96 -9.37 -55.86
N PRO A 8 8.88 -8.07 -55.45
CA PRO A 8 8.21 -7.38 -54.34
C PRO A 8 7.41 -6.13 -54.78
N THR A 9 6.84 -5.40 -53.81
CA THR A 9 6.31 -4.02 -53.92
C THR A 9 5.08 -3.80 -54.78
N GLU A 10 3.90 -3.66 -54.16
CA GLU A 10 2.90 -2.72 -54.67
C GLU A 10 1.94 -2.21 -53.57
N ILE A 11 2.30 -1.02 -53.08
CA ILE A 11 1.45 0.14 -52.78
C ILE A 11 -0.04 -0.18 -52.58
N ILE A 12 -0.46 -0.19 -51.30
CA ILE A 12 -1.88 -0.11 -50.97
C ILE A 12 -2.36 1.32 -51.26
N GLN A 13 -2.95 1.53 -52.44
CA GLN A 13 -3.76 2.71 -52.74
C GLN A 13 -5.10 2.58 -52.02
N VAL A 14 -5.43 3.57 -51.20
CA VAL A 14 -6.77 3.75 -50.64
C VAL A 14 -7.54 4.63 -51.62
N ASP A 15 -8.37 4.02 -52.46
CA ASP A 15 -9.34 4.75 -53.29
C ASP A 15 -10.71 4.78 -52.61
N ALA A 16 -11.31 5.96 -52.65
CA ALA A 16 -12.41 6.37 -51.81
C ALA A 16 -13.78 6.02 -52.40
N GLN A 17 -14.03 4.84 -52.99
CA GLN A 17 -15.41 4.54 -53.43
C GLN A 17 -15.86 3.11 -53.76
N GLN A 18 -15.20 2.02 -53.35
CA GLN A 18 -15.72 0.67 -53.66
C GLN A 18 -15.71 -0.32 -52.48
N THR A 19 -16.91 -0.80 -52.19
CA THR A 19 -17.30 -1.88 -51.27
C THR A 19 -16.35 -3.08 -51.35
N LEU A 20 -15.49 -3.25 -50.33
CA LEU A 20 -14.63 -4.44 -50.22
C LEU A 20 -15.47 -5.66 -49.85
N THR A 21 -15.73 -6.51 -50.84
CA THR A 21 -16.13 -7.90 -50.64
C THR A 21 -14.95 -8.70 -50.11
N CYS A 22 -15.01 -9.13 -48.84
CA CYS A 22 -14.18 -10.21 -48.31
C CYS A 22 -14.92 -11.54 -48.55
N SER A 23 -14.41 -12.36 -49.47
CA SER A 23 -14.91 -13.72 -49.68
C SER A 23 -13.72 -14.69 -49.63
N LEU A 24 -13.59 -15.50 -48.59
CA LEU A 24 -13.09 -16.89 -48.69
C LEU A 24 -13.68 -17.76 -47.57
N GLU A 25 -13.90 -19.02 -47.94
CA GLU A 25 -14.69 -20.09 -47.34
C GLU A 25 -14.20 -20.60 -45.96
N ASN A 26 -15.09 -20.64 -44.96
CA ASN A 26 -15.37 -21.82 -44.12
C ASN A 26 -16.42 -21.53 -43.03
N GLU A 27 -17.33 -22.47 -42.81
CA GLU A 27 -18.59 -22.29 -42.08
C GLU A 27 -18.51 -22.62 -40.57
N SER A 28 -17.50 -22.10 -39.85
CA SER A 28 -17.38 -22.36 -38.39
C SER A 28 -17.00 -21.16 -37.51
N GLN A 29 -16.77 -19.96 -38.04
CA GLN A 29 -16.51 -18.78 -37.19
C GLN A 29 -16.75 -17.46 -37.96
N ARG A 30 -18.03 -17.09 -38.18
CA ARG A 30 -18.35 -15.77 -38.77
C ARG A 30 -18.44 -14.71 -37.68
N ILE A 31 -17.36 -13.96 -37.50
CA ILE A 31 -17.43 -12.61 -36.92
C ILE A 31 -17.84 -11.67 -38.08
N SER A 32 -18.87 -10.85 -37.90
CA SER A 32 -19.33 -9.92 -38.95
C SER A 32 -18.21 -8.92 -39.29
N CYS A 33 -18.09 -8.48 -40.55
CA CYS A 33 -17.11 -7.45 -40.94
C CYS A 33 -17.26 -6.17 -40.08
N ALA A 34 -18.50 -5.81 -39.71
CA ALA A 34 -18.78 -4.72 -38.79
C ALA A 34 -18.22 -4.97 -37.37
N GLU A 35 -18.23 -6.22 -36.93
CA GLU A 35 -17.74 -6.64 -35.62
C GLU A 35 -16.20 -6.77 -35.62
N TYR A 36 -15.60 -7.20 -36.74
CA TYR A 36 -14.15 -7.16 -36.96
C TYR A 36 -13.61 -5.73 -37.01
N LEU A 37 -14.28 -4.82 -37.73
CA LEU A 37 -13.91 -3.41 -37.79
C LEU A 37 -14.05 -2.74 -36.41
N LYS A 38 -15.13 -3.05 -35.68
CA LYS A 38 -15.32 -2.58 -34.31
C LYS A 38 -14.25 -3.14 -33.36
N GLN A 39 -13.88 -4.41 -33.49
CA GLN A 39 -12.83 -5.02 -32.67
C GLN A 39 -11.45 -4.43 -32.98
N TYR A 40 -11.17 -4.15 -34.26
CA TYR A 40 -9.93 -3.49 -34.68
C TYR A 40 -9.85 -2.05 -34.16
N ASP A 41 -10.93 -1.27 -34.29
CA ASP A 41 -11.02 0.10 -33.79
C ASP A 41 -10.90 0.16 -32.25
N ILE A 42 -11.55 -0.75 -31.54
CA ILE A 42 -11.40 -0.90 -30.08
C ILE A 42 -9.97 -1.26 -29.71
N SER A 43 -9.32 -2.16 -30.44
CA SER A 43 -7.94 -2.56 -30.16
C SER A 43 -6.95 -1.41 -30.36
N GLN A 44 -7.14 -0.61 -31.42
CA GLN A 44 -6.36 0.61 -31.68
C GLN A 44 -6.61 1.67 -30.61
N LEU A 45 -7.86 1.88 -30.20
CA LEU A 45 -8.21 2.78 -29.11
C LEU A 45 -7.56 2.34 -27.79
N ILE A 46 -7.60 1.05 -27.46
CA ILE A 46 -6.95 0.50 -26.25
C ILE A 46 -5.43 0.71 -26.32
N GLN A 47 -4.79 0.48 -27.46
CA GLN A 47 -3.35 0.72 -27.62
C GLN A 47 -3.00 2.21 -27.49
N MET A 48 -3.80 3.10 -28.07
CA MET A 48 -3.63 4.55 -27.95
C MET A 48 -3.81 5.03 -26.49
N LEU A 49 -4.82 4.51 -25.80
CA LEU A 49 -5.06 4.79 -24.38
C LEU A 49 -3.95 4.22 -23.50
N ALA A 50 -3.44 3.03 -23.80
CA ALA A 50 -2.32 2.43 -23.09
C ALA A 50 -1.05 3.27 -23.23
N HIS A 51 -0.70 3.69 -24.45
CA HIS A 51 0.46 4.55 -24.70
C HIS A 51 0.31 5.93 -24.05
N SER A 52 -0.86 6.55 -24.17
CA SER A 52 -1.15 7.85 -23.51
C SER A 52 -1.10 7.73 -21.99
N THR A 53 -1.59 6.62 -21.44
CA THR A 53 -1.49 6.33 -20.00
C THR A 53 -0.05 6.14 -19.58
N GLU A 54 0.77 5.41 -20.37
CA GLU A 54 2.19 5.23 -20.09
C GLU A 54 2.95 6.56 -20.12
N GLU A 55 2.73 7.40 -21.13
CA GLU A 55 3.31 8.73 -21.21
C GLU A 55 2.87 9.61 -20.04
N PHE A 56 1.58 9.59 -19.68
CA PHE A 56 1.08 10.32 -18.53
C PHE A 56 1.72 9.84 -17.23
N VAL A 57 1.80 8.52 -17.01
CA VAL A 57 2.47 7.92 -15.85
C VAL A 57 3.95 8.33 -15.81
N ARG A 58 4.63 8.28 -16.95
CA ARG A 58 6.04 8.68 -17.09
C ARG A 58 6.23 10.16 -16.81
N HIS A 59 5.35 11.04 -17.31
CA HIS A 59 5.38 12.47 -17.02
C HIS A 59 5.09 12.78 -15.55
N VAL A 60 4.15 12.06 -14.93
CA VAL A 60 3.86 12.17 -13.50
C VAL A 60 5.03 11.65 -12.64
N TRP A 61 5.73 10.62 -13.10
CA TRP A 61 6.90 10.05 -12.44
C TRP A 61 8.13 10.97 -12.57
N LEU A 62 8.36 11.53 -13.76
CA LEU A 62 9.48 12.44 -14.06
C LEU A 62 9.30 13.84 -13.47
N ARG A 63 8.06 14.32 -13.30
CA ARG A 63 7.76 15.52 -12.48
C ARG A 63 7.91 15.26 -10.97
N GLY A 64 8.15 14.02 -10.57
CA GLY A 64 8.43 13.63 -9.20
C GLY A 64 9.89 13.87 -8.80
N TRP A 65 10.20 13.52 -7.55
CA TRP A 65 11.56 13.51 -7.02
C TRP A 65 12.32 12.24 -7.48
N GLN A 66 13.65 12.31 -7.55
CA GLN A 66 14.49 11.14 -7.84
C GLN A 66 15.06 10.55 -6.55
N VAL A 67 15.23 9.23 -6.51
CA VAL A 67 15.89 8.56 -5.39
C VAL A 67 17.37 8.96 -5.33
N VAL A 68 17.92 9.01 -4.13
CA VAL A 68 19.30 9.47 -3.89
C VAL A 68 20.15 8.40 -3.23
N ASN A 69 21.48 8.57 -3.34
CA ASN A 69 22.44 7.76 -2.59
C ASN A 69 22.50 8.23 -1.12
N HIS A 70 22.81 7.30 -0.22
CA HIS A 70 22.94 7.53 1.22
C HIS A 70 23.86 8.71 1.57
N ARG A 71 24.97 8.86 0.86
CA ARG A 71 25.94 9.96 1.11
C ARG A 71 25.36 11.35 0.82
N SER A 72 24.35 11.43 -0.04
CA SER A 72 23.68 12.67 -0.41
C SER A 72 22.56 13.05 0.56
N LEU A 73 22.23 12.19 1.52
CA LEU A 73 21.20 12.46 2.52
C LEU A 73 21.69 13.44 3.60
N PRO A 74 20.81 14.32 4.10
CA PRO A 74 21.11 15.11 5.27
C PRO A 74 21.31 14.19 6.48
N ALA A 75 22.14 14.61 7.44
CA ALA A 75 22.58 13.77 8.55
C ALA A 75 21.45 13.16 9.41
N TRP A 76 20.28 13.78 9.44
CA TRP A 76 19.13 13.33 10.22
C TRP A 76 18.25 12.29 9.51
N LEU A 77 18.47 12.02 8.21
CA LEU A 77 17.86 10.93 7.45
C LEU A 77 18.81 9.72 7.30
N ARG A 78 20.09 9.89 7.69
CA ARG A 78 21.11 8.84 7.54
C ARG A 78 21.05 7.88 8.73
N ASP A 79 20.07 6.99 8.70
CA ASP A 79 19.83 6.08 9.81
C ASP A 79 20.70 4.80 9.73
N ASN A 80 20.88 4.25 8.54
CA ASN A 80 21.62 3.00 8.33
C ASN A 80 22.61 3.10 7.16
N ASP A 81 23.91 3.09 7.48
CA ASP A 81 25.01 3.20 6.52
C ASP A 81 25.17 2.00 5.57
N PHE A 82 24.52 0.86 5.86
CA PHE A 82 24.53 -0.31 4.99
C PHE A 82 23.55 -0.19 3.82
N ILE A 83 22.57 0.71 3.90
CA ILE A 83 21.59 0.94 2.83
C ILE A 83 22.12 2.08 1.96
N LEU A 84 22.73 1.73 0.83
CA LEU A 84 23.50 2.70 0.05
C LEU A 84 22.66 3.53 -0.95
N HIS A 85 21.58 2.98 -1.48
CA HIS A 85 20.83 3.55 -2.62
C HIS A 85 19.31 3.56 -2.38
N TYR A 86 18.55 4.14 -3.30
CA TYR A 86 17.09 4.17 -3.32
C TYR A 86 16.42 4.97 -2.18
N HIS A 87 17.15 5.90 -1.57
CA HIS A 87 16.60 6.75 -0.52
C HIS A 87 15.72 7.86 -1.07
N ARG A 88 14.72 8.25 -0.28
CA ARG A 88 13.95 9.46 -0.59
C ARG A 88 14.77 10.70 -0.21
N PRO A 89 14.82 11.74 -1.06
CA PRO A 89 15.31 13.04 -0.65
C PRO A 89 14.33 13.67 0.34
N GLN A 90 14.71 14.79 0.94
CA GLN A 90 13.80 15.56 1.78
C GLN A 90 12.61 16.08 0.97
N LEU A 91 11.39 15.75 1.39
CA LEU A 91 10.14 16.14 0.72
C LEU A 91 9.37 17.14 1.58
N ASN A 92 9.47 18.43 1.29
CA ASN A 92 8.89 19.51 2.11
C ASN A 92 7.35 19.63 2.01
N THR A 93 6.65 18.59 1.55
CA THR A 93 5.19 18.60 1.41
C THR A 93 4.63 17.27 1.84
N PHE A 94 3.66 17.28 2.76
CA PHE A 94 2.95 16.08 3.21
C PHE A 94 2.39 15.27 2.04
N TRP A 95 1.79 15.94 1.06
CA TRP A 95 1.27 15.28 -0.13
C TRP A 95 2.34 14.50 -0.90
N ALA A 96 3.55 15.04 -1.05
CA ALA A 96 4.65 14.32 -1.69
C ALA A 96 5.09 13.09 -0.89
N CYS A 97 5.04 13.16 0.44
CA CYS A 97 5.29 12.03 1.33
C CYS A 97 4.22 10.94 1.19
N PHE A 98 2.93 11.29 1.26
CA PHE A 98 1.84 10.31 1.05
C PHE A 98 1.84 9.71 -0.36
N LYS A 99 2.12 10.51 -1.39
CA LYS A 99 2.26 10.00 -2.76
C LYS A 99 3.44 9.02 -2.90
N SER A 100 4.45 9.11 -2.04
CA SER A 100 5.59 8.18 -2.05
C SER A 100 5.22 6.74 -1.67
N ILE A 101 4.09 6.51 -0.97
CA ILE A 101 3.60 5.17 -0.62
C ILE A 101 3.50 4.26 -1.85
N PHE A 102 3.15 4.83 -3.00
CA PHE A 102 3.01 4.13 -4.28
C PHE A 102 4.29 4.15 -5.14
N ARG A 103 5.43 4.53 -4.58
CA ARG A 103 6.75 4.50 -5.24
C ARG A 103 7.68 3.53 -4.52
N VAL A 104 8.65 3.01 -5.28
CA VAL A 104 9.66 2.10 -4.75
C VAL A 104 10.85 2.89 -4.21
N HIS A 105 11.14 2.70 -2.94
CA HIS A 105 12.27 3.28 -2.20
C HIS A 105 12.54 2.44 -0.94
N THR A 106 13.56 2.80 -0.17
CA THR A 106 13.98 2.07 1.04
C THR A 106 12.86 1.86 2.08
N GLU A 107 12.00 2.87 2.27
CA GLU A 107 10.87 2.79 3.22
C GLU A 107 9.61 2.07 2.70
N THR A 108 9.55 1.61 1.44
CA THR A 108 8.32 1.04 0.87
C THR A 108 7.86 -0.20 1.64
N GLY A 109 8.79 -1.10 1.99
CA GLY A 109 8.49 -2.29 2.79
C GLY A 109 7.90 -1.93 4.16
N ASN A 110 8.56 -1.02 4.89
CA ASN A 110 8.12 -0.57 6.21
C ASN A 110 6.72 0.06 6.17
N ILE A 111 6.42 0.87 5.16
CA ILE A 111 5.08 1.46 5.01
C ILE A 111 4.03 0.36 4.79
N TRP A 112 4.24 -0.52 3.81
CA TRP A 112 3.22 -1.50 3.41
C TRP A 112 2.98 -2.57 4.46
N THR A 113 4.01 -3.05 5.16
CA THR A 113 3.84 -4.06 6.22
C THR A 113 2.99 -3.51 7.36
N HIS A 114 3.26 -2.29 7.83
CA HIS A 114 2.50 -1.65 8.89
C HIS A 114 1.10 -1.19 8.43
N LEU A 115 0.96 -0.71 7.19
CA LEU A 115 -0.33 -0.32 6.62
C LEU A 115 -1.29 -1.51 6.51
N LEU A 116 -0.82 -2.62 5.94
CA LEU A 116 -1.62 -3.85 5.81
C LEU A 116 -1.94 -4.44 7.18
N GLY A 117 -0.99 -4.42 8.13
CA GLY A 117 -1.24 -4.82 9.51
C GLY A 117 -2.29 -3.94 10.20
N CYS A 118 -2.23 -2.63 10.04
CA CYS A 118 -3.23 -1.72 10.61
C CYS A 118 -4.63 -2.01 10.04
N GLY A 119 -4.72 -2.21 8.71
CA GLY A 119 -5.96 -2.59 8.04
C GLY A 119 -6.52 -3.93 8.54
N SER A 120 -5.68 -4.94 8.76
CA SER A 120 -6.14 -6.25 9.25
C SER A 120 -6.69 -6.17 10.67
N PHE A 121 -6.03 -5.44 11.58
CA PHE A 121 -6.53 -5.24 12.93
C PHE A 121 -7.82 -4.41 12.99
N LEU A 122 -8.01 -3.45 12.08
CA LEU A 122 -9.30 -2.75 11.93
C LEU A 122 -10.42 -3.72 11.53
N VAL A 123 -10.19 -4.58 10.54
CA VAL A 123 -11.16 -5.60 10.10
C VAL A 123 -11.48 -6.57 11.25
N ILE A 124 -10.47 -7.05 11.97
CA ILE A 124 -10.64 -7.95 13.12
C ILE A 124 -11.44 -7.27 14.24
N THR A 125 -11.17 -5.98 14.50
CA THR A 125 -11.91 -5.20 15.52
C THR A 125 -13.39 -5.12 15.16
N ILE A 126 -13.71 -4.71 13.92
CA ILE A 126 -15.08 -4.62 13.44
C ILE A 126 -15.75 -5.98 13.54
N PHE A 127 -15.10 -7.04 13.05
CA PHE A 127 -15.60 -8.41 13.09
C PHE A 127 -15.91 -8.88 14.52
N THR A 128 -15.07 -8.51 15.50
CA THR A 128 -15.27 -8.88 16.92
C THR A 128 -16.45 -8.11 17.53
N LEU A 129 -16.58 -6.82 17.23
CA LEU A 129 -17.63 -5.96 17.79
C LEU A 129 -19.03 -6.32 17.29
N ILE A 130 -19.15 -6.83 16.06
CA ILE A 130 -20.43 -7.27 15.48
C ILE A 130 -20.89 -8.66 15.93
N GLN A 131 -20.03 -9.44 16.61
CA GLN A 131 -20.43 -10.76 17.10
C GLN A 131 -21.59 -10.66 18.11
N SER A 132 -22.49 -11.63 18.08
CA SER A 132 -23.61 -11.67 19.03
C SER A 132 -23.12 -11.97 20.45
N GLU A 133 -23.86 -11.50 21.46
CA GLU A 133 -23.59 -11.82 22.88
C GLU A 133 -23.69 -13.32 23.20
N ALA A 134 -24.32 -14.10 22.31
CA ALA A 134 -24.35 -15.56 22.41
C ALA A 134 -22.99 -16.21 22.10
N LEU A 135 -22.14 -15.55 21.30
CA LEU A 135 -20.81 -16.05 20.92
C LEU A 135 -19.70 -15.37 21.72
N LEU A 136 -19.78 -14.06 21.94
CA LEU A 136 -18.77 -13.29 22.66
C LEU A 136 -19.43 -12.33 23.64
N GLN A 137 -19.12 -12.45 24.92
CA GLN A 137 -19.69 -11.58 25.95
C GLN A 137 -19.13 -10.15 25.83
N TRP A 138 -19.91 -9.13 26.20
CA TRP A 138 -19.47 -7.74 26.15
C TRP A 138 -18.16 -7.47 26.91
N GLN A 139 -17.90 -8.17 28.02
CA GLN A 139 -16.64 -8.05 28.76
C GLN A 139 -15.46 -8.51 27.93
N GLU A 140 -15.60 -9.63 27.22
CA GLU A 140 -14.57 -10.16 26.33
C GLU A 140 -14.34 -9.21 25.15
N LYS A 141 -15.41 -8.64 24.60
CA LYS A 141 -15.32 -7.61 23.55
C LYS A 141 -14.48 -6.42 24.02
N LEU A 142 -14.75 -5.89 25.21
CA LEU A 142 -14.00 -4.76 25.76
C LEU A 142 -12.53 -5.11 26.01
N VAL A 143 -12.29 -6.28 26.59
CA VAL A 143 -10.94 -6.73 26.94
C VAL A 143 -10.08 -6.93 25.68
N PHE A 144 -10.62 -7.57 24.63
CA PHE A 144 -9.92 -7.70 23.35
C PHE A 144 -9.82 -6.38 22.58
N SER A 145 -10.81 -5.48 22.72
CA SER A 145 -10.76 -4.15 22.09
C SER A 145 -9.58 -3.32 22.60
N ALA A 146 -9.17 -3.48 23.86
CA ALA A 146 -7.97 -2.83 24.38
C ALA A 146 -6.69 -3.26 23.63
N PHE A 147 -6.55 -4.55 23.34
CA PHE A 147 -5.44 -5.07 22.53
C PHE A 147 -5.50 -4.56 21.10
N PHE A 148 -6.66 -4.67 20.44
CA PHE A 148 -6.79 -4.24 19.05
C PHE A 148 -6.56 -2.74 18.87
N PHE A 149 -7.06 -1.92 19.81
CA PHE A 149 -6.80 -0.48 19.82
C PHE A 149 -5.30 -0.19 19.92
N GLY A 150 -4.59 -0.86 20.85
CA GLY A 150 -3.13 -0.74 20.96
C GLY A 150 -2.40 -1.12 19.67
N ALA A 151 -2.83 -2.20 19.00
CA ALA A 151 -2.27 -2.63 17.73
C ALA A 151 -2.50 -1.64 16.59
N ILE A 152 -3.72 -1.11 16.46
CA ILE A 152 -4.07 -0.10 15.44
C ILE A 152 -3.26 1.18 15.65
N VAL A 153 -3.15 1.65 16.89
CA VAL A 153 -2.37 2.85 17.23
C VAL A 153 -0.88 2.63 16.92
N CYS A 154 -0.30 1.50 17.32
CA CYS A 154 1.10 1.17 17.05
C CYS A 154 1.40 1.12 15.56
N LEU A 155 0.63 0.33 14.80
CA LEU A 155 0.86 0.16 13.37
C LEU A 155 0.55 1.43 12.59
N GLY A 156 -0.47 2.20 13.01
CA GLY A 156 -0.79 3.50 12.43
C GLY A 156 0.31 4.53 12.64
N PHE A 157 0.85 4.67 13.86
CA PHE A 157 1.96 5.57 14.13
C PHE A 157 3.23 5.17 13.39
N SER A 158 3.53 3.88 13.32
CA SER A 158 4.67 3.37 12.54
C SER A 158 4.53 3.65 11.04
N CYS A 159 3.36 3.37 10.46
CA CYS A 159 3.08 3.68 9.06
C CYS A 159 3.20 5.18 8.77
N LEU A 160 2.69 6.03 9.66
CA LEU A 160 2.81 7.50 9.53
C LEU A 160 4.26 7.95 9.65
N PHE A 161 5.04 7.39 10.58
CA PHE A 161 6.46 7.67 10.70
C PHE A 161 7.21 7.31 9.43
N HIS A 162 7.10 6.07 8.95
CA HIS A 162 7.77 5.65 7.71
C HIS A 162 7.26 6.40 6.47
N THR A 163 6.05 6.95 6.48
CA THR A 163 5.57 7.81 5.39
C THR A 163 6.18 9.22 5.47
N LEU A 164 6.22 9.81 6.66
CA LEU A 164 6.55 11.23 6.91
C LEU A 164 7.99 11.46 7.35
N SER A 165 8.79 10.41 7.53
CA SER A 165 10.19 10.49 7.98
C SER A 165 11.05 11.39 7.09
N CYS A 166 10.74 11.45 5.79
CA CYS A 166 11.47 12.29 4.84
C CYS A 166 11.01 13.76 4.76
N HIS A 167 9.99 14.17 5.52
CA HIS A 167 9.38 15.50 5.36
C HIS A 167 10.29 16.65 5.80
N SER A 168 10.61 16.67 7.10
CA SER A 168 11.51 17.62 7.72
C SER A 168 12.00 17.07 9.04
N LYS A 169 13.13 17.56 9.54
CA LYS A 169 13.75 17.11 10.79
C LYS A 169 12.78 17.14 11.97
N SER A 170 11.93 18.16 12.07
CA SER A 170 10.95 18.29 13.16
C SER A 170 9.81 17.27 13.05
N ILE A 171 9.26 17.09 11.85
CA ILE A 171 8.18 16.14 11.60
C ILE A 171 8.67 14.71 11.77
N GLY A 172 9.82 14.36 11.19
CA GLY A 172 10.43 13.04 11.36
C GLY A 172 10.67 12.70 12.84
N ARG A 173 11.19 13.64 13.63
CA ARG A 173 11.37 13.44 15.09
C ARG A 173 10.07 13.27 15.84
N LEU A 174 9.03 14.05 15.51
CA LEU A 174 7.72 13.93 16.14
C LEU A 174 7.13 12.55 15.89
N PHE A 175 7.09 12.11 14.64
CA PHE A 175 6.52 10.81 14.31
C PHE A 175 7.39 9.64 14.77
N ASN A 176 8.72 9.81 14.86
CA ASN A 176 9.60 8.82 15.49
C ASN A 176 9.24 8.59 16.98
N ARG A 177 8.94 9.67 17.72
CA ARG A 177 8.48 9.57 19.11
C ARG A 177 7.11 8.90 19.21
N LEU A 178 6.20 9.22 18.29
CA LEU A 178 4.88 8.58 18.24
C LEU A 178 5.00 7.08 17.91
N ASP A 179 5.90 6.69 17.02
CA ASP A 179 6.15 5.29 16.68
C ASP A 179 6.62 4.49 17.92
N TYR A 180 7.62 5.02 18.64
CA TYR A 180 8.05 4.42 19.92
C TYR A 180 6.93 4.38 20.97
N ALA A 181 6.13 5.44 21.09
CA ALA A 181 4.97 5.42 21.98
C ALA A 181 3.93 4.37 21.57
N GLY A 182 3.75 4.15 20.26
CA GLY A 182 2.92 3.11 19.70
C GLY A 182 3.28 1.71 20.21
N ILE A 183 4.58 1.39 20.25
CA ILE A 183 5.07 0.10 20.78
C ILE A 183 4.65 -0.08 22.25
N ALA A 184 4.75 0.96 23.07
CA ALA A 184 4.33 0.92 24.46
C ALA A 184 2.80 0.70 24.60
N PHE A 185 1.98 1.37 23.77
CA PHE A 185 0.53 1.16 23.75
C PHE A 185 0.14 -0.26 23.35
N LEU A 186 0.80 -0.83 22.33
CA LEU A 186 0.59 -2.23 21.93
C LEU A 186 0.98 -3.18 23.07
N ASN A 187 2.11 -2.93 23.73
CA ASN A 187 2.55 -3.75 24.84
C ASN A 187 1.50 -3.73 25.97
N ILE A 188 1.11 -2.56 26.47
CA ILE A 188 0.08 -2.42 27.52
C ILE A 188 -1.23 -3.11 27.09
N GLY A 189 -1.71 -2.81 25.88
CA GLY A 189 -2.97 -3.34 25.36
C GLY A 189 -2.98 -4.87 25.25
N SER A 190 -1.87 -5.48 24.82
CA SER A 190 -1.75 -6.94 24.67
C SER A 190 -1.82 -7.70 25.99
N PHE A 191 -1.37 -7.09 27.09
CA PHE A 191 -1.42 -7.71 28.42
C PHE A 191 -2.83 -7.71 29.02
N ILE A 192 -3.74 -6.82 28.59
CA ILE A 192 -5.10 -6.75 29.14
C ILE A 192 -5.89 -8.07 28.97
N PRO A 193 -6.06 -8.62 27.75
CA PRO A 193 -6.71 -9.93 27.57
C PRO A 193 -5.94 -11.07 28.22
N TYR A 194 -4.61 -11.07 28.11
CA TYR A 194 -3.77 -12.10 28.71
C TYR A 194 -3.97 -12.20 30.23
N LEU A 195 -3.93 -11.07 30.94
CA LEU A 195 -4.13 -11.00 32.39
C LEU A 195 -5.58 -11.26 32.79
N TYR A 196 -6.55 -10.84 31.98
CA TYR A 196 -7.96 -11.10 32.23
C TYR A 196 -8.26 -12.60 32.33
N TYR A 197 -7.73 -13.41 31.39
CA TYR A 197 -7.91 -14.85 31.38
C TYR A 197 -6.96 -15.59 32.34
N SER A 198 -5.69 -15.16 32.44
CA SER A 198 -4.71 -15.82 33.34
C SER A 198 -5.11 -15.72 34.81
N PHE A 199 -5.66 -14.57 35.22
CA PHE A 199 -6.11 -14.33 36.59
C PHE A 199 -7.63 -14.22 36.67
N TYR A 200 -8.36 -15.02 35.88
CA TYR A 200 -9.82 -14.92 35.77
C TYR A 200 -10.51 -14.87 37.14
N CYS A 201 -10.16 -15.80 38.03
CA CYS A 201 -10.74 -15.95 39.37
C CYS A 201 -10.01 -15.15 40.49
N ILE A 202 -8.87 -14.52 40.21
CA ILE A 202 -8.02 -13.88 41.23
C ILE A 202 -7.90 -12.38 40.95
N LEU A 203 -8.88 -11.60 41.45
CA LEU A 203 -8.99 -10.17 41.17
C LEU A 203 -7.75 -9.36 41.60
N TRP A 204 -7.21 -9.64 42.79
CA TRP A 204 -6.05 -8.89 43.32
C TRP A 204 -4.82 -9.02 42.43
N ALA A 205 -4.51 -10.24 41.97
CA ALA A 205 -3.40 -10.48 41.04
C ALA A 205 -3.65 -9.80 39.68
N LYS A 206 -4.87 -9.92 39.14
CA LYS A 206 -5.28 -9.25 37.89
C LYS A 206 -5.03 -7.75 37.95
N LEU A 207 -5.52 -7.08 38.98
CA LEU A 207 -5.37 -5.63 39.14
C LEU A 207 -3.91 -5.23 39.39
N PHE A 208 -3.18 -5.98 40.21
CA PHE A 208 -1.77 -5.71 40.49
C PHE A 208 -0.93 -5.72 39.20
N TYR A 209 -1.06 -6.77 38.38
CA TYR A 209 -0.29 -6.88 37.15
C TYR A 209 -0.75 -5.90 36.05
N VAL A 210 -2.04 -5.55 36.00
CA VAL A 210 -2.54 -4.50 35.10
C VAL A 210 -1.94 -3.13 35.47
N VAL A 211 -1.94 -2.77 36.75
CA VAL A 211 -1.31 -1.52 37.20
C VAL A 211 0.19 -1.53 36.91
N LEU A 212 0.87 -2.64 37.19
CA LEU A 212 2.30 -2.78 36.95
C LEU A 212 2.65 -2.56 35.46
N ILE A 213 1.94 -3.21 34.53
CA ILE A 213 2.24 -3.06 33.09
C ILE A 213 1.92 -1.65 32.58
N VAL A 214 0.87 -1.00 33.10
CA VAL A 214 0.55 0.39 32.76
C VAL A 214 1.63 1.35 33.24
N VAL A 215 2.15 1.16 34.46
CA VAL A 215 3.24 1.98 35.00
C VAL A 215 4.53 1.77 34.22
N LEU A 216 4.94 0.52 33.98
CA LEU A 216 6.15 0.20 33.21
C LEU A 216 6.05 0.70 31.77
N GLY A 217 4.90 0.49 31.10
CA GLY A 217 4.66 0.96 29.74
C GLY A 217 4.65 2.49 29.65
N SER A 218 4.02 3.18 30.61
CA SER A 218 4.04 4.64 30.65
C SER A 218 5.45 5.20 30.90
N ALA A 219 6.23 4.56 31.78
CA ALA A 219 7.62 4.93 32.02
C ALA A 219 8.48 4.78 30.74
N SER A 220 8.24 3.74 29.93
CA SER A 220 8.95 3.54 28.66
C SER A 220 8.69 4.58 27.58
N ILE A 221 7.61 5.37 27.71
CA ILE A 221 7.30 6.49 26.79
C ILE A 221 8.06 7.76 27.21
N ILE A 222 8.36 7.91 28.50
CA ILE A 222 8.97 9.12 29.09
C ILE A 222 10.49 9.10 28.95
N VAL A 223 11.10 7.91 29.14
CA VAL A 223 12.56 7.68 29.06
C VAL A 223 13.01 7.62 27.62
#